data_AF-A0A7Y6GLA5-F1
#
_entry.id   AF-A0A7Y6GLA5-F1
#
_cell.length_a   1.000
_cell.length_b   1.000
_cell.length_c   1.000
_cell.angle_alpha   90.00
_cell.angle_beta   90.00
_cell.angle_gamma   90.00
#
_symmetry.space_group_name_H-M   'P 1'
#
loop_
_entity.id
_entity.type
_entity.pdbx_description
1 polymer ?
#
loop_
_entity_poly.entity_id
_entity_poly.type
_entity_poly.pdbx_seq_one_letter_code
_entity_poly.pdbx_strand_id
1 'polypeptide(L)'
;QELIAIWTKATNEVAEAMNENFPKTNPIFMMVDSGARGNMMQMRQIAGMRGLVSNAKNETIPRPIKASFREGLSVLEYFISTHGARKGLADTALRTADSGYLTRRLVDVSQDVIIREEDCGTERGLKLAIAERDEAGVLRKADNAETSVYARCLAEDIVVDGKVLAPAGVDLGDVLIDQLVAAGVEEVKTRSVLTCESQVGTCAMCYGRSLATGKLVDIGEAVGIIAAQSIGEPGTQLTMRTFHTGGVAGDDITQGLPRVVELFEARTPKGVAPISEAQGRVRIEETEKTKKIVITPDDGSDETAFPISKRARLLVSEGEHVEVGQKLTVGATNPHDVLRILGQRAVQVHLVGEVQKVYNSQGVSIHDKHIEIIIRQMLRRVTIIESGDAELLPGELVERSKFEVENRRVVQEGGHPASGRPQLMGITKASLATESWLSAASFQETTRVLTDAAINAKSDSLIGLKENVIIGKLIPAGTGLSRYRNIRVEPTEEAKAAMYSAVGYDDIDYSPFGTGSGQAVPLEDYDYGPYNQ
;
A
#
# COMPACT_ATOMS: atom_id res chain seq x y z
N GLN A 1 -28.00 27.39 5.95
CA GLN A 1 -26.93 26.86 6.83
C GLN A 1 -27.33 26.96 8.29
N GLU A 2 -27.86 28.09 8.75
CA GLU A 2 -28.34 28.27 10.14
C GLU A 2 -29.38 27.20 10.58
N LEU A 3 -30.42 26.95 9.77
CA LEU A 3 -31.39 25.89 10.06
C LEU A 3 -30.78 24.49 10.16
N ILE A 4 -29.76 24.20 9.36
CA ILE A 4 -29.06 22.90 9.39
C ILE A 4 -28.34 22.76 10.74
N ALA A 5 -27.61 23.80 11.15
CA ALA A 5 -26.89 23.79 12.42
C ALA A 5 -27.82 23.62 13.63
N ILE A 6 -28.98 24.29 13.63
CA ILE A 6 -30.00 24.15 14.68
C ILE A 6 -30.48 22.69 14.76
N TRP A 7 -30.82 22.07 13.63
CA TRP A 7 -31.31 20.70 13.61
C TRP A 7 -30.23 19.68 13.93
N THR A 8 -28.98 19.92 13.53
CA THR A 8 -27.83 19.09 13.94
C THR A 8 -27.65 19.13 15.46
N LYS A 9 -27.71 20.32 16.06
CA LYS A 9 -27.62 20.48 17.51
C LYS A 9 -28.74 19.73 18.23
N ALA A 10 -29.99 19.92 17.81
CA ALA A 10 -31.14 19.22 18.38
C ALA A 10 -31.02 17.69 18.25
N THR A 11 -30.50 17.20 17.11
CA THR A 11 -30.29 15.76 16.90
C THR A 11 -29.23 15.19 17.85
N ASN A 12 -28.19 15.96 18.18
CA ASN A 12 -27.15 15.55 19.12
C ASN A 12 -27.66 15.57 20.57
N GLU A 13 -28.41 16.60 20.96
CA GLU A 13 -29.04 16.66 22.30
C GLU A 13 -30.00 15.48 22.53
N VAL A 14 -30.79 15.11 21.51
CA VAL A 14 -31.64 13.91 21.57
C VAL A 14 -30.81 12.63 21.69
N ALA A 15 -29.65 12.56 21.03
CA ALA A 15 -28.77 11.39 21.11
C ALA A 15 -28.13 11.24 22.50
N GLU A 16 -27.71 12.35 23.11
CA GLU A 16 -27.17 12.38 24.48
C GLU A 16 -28.24 11.97 25.49
N ALA A 17 -29.41 12.60 25.44
CA ALA A 17 -30.53 12.25 26.31
C ALA A 17 -30.98 10.79 26.12
N MET A 18 -30.95 10.27 24.88
CA MET A 18 -31.20 8.85 24.63
C MET A 18 -30.17 7.99 25.35
N ASN A 19 -28.88 8.24 25.18
CA ASN A 19 -27.81 7.44 25.80
C ASN A 19 -27.89 7.42 27.33
N GLU A 20 -28.22 8.55 27.95
CA GLU A 20 -28.38 8.65 29.41
C GLU A 20 -29.58 7.84 29.93
N ASN A 21 -30.67 7.77 29.14
CA ASN A 21 -31.90 7.09 29.54
C ASN A 21 -31.92 5.59 29.21
N PHE A 22 -31.01 5.09 28.37
CA PHE A 22 -30.95 3.67 28.02
C PHE A 22 -30.33 2.84 29.16
N PRO A 23 -31.05 1.84 29.71
CA PRO A 23 -30.45 0.94 30.70
C PRO A 23 -29.33 0.12 30.07
N LYS A 24 -28.23 -0.07 30.81
CA LYS A 24 -27.11 -0.93 30.37
C LYS A 24 -27.51 -2.39 30.13
N THR A 25 -28.62 -2.84 30.72
CA THR A 25 -29.20 -4.18 30.52
C THR A 25 -30.12 -4.27 29.29
N ASN A 26 -30.35 -3.17 28.58
CA ASN A 26 -31.15 -3.19 27.36
C ASN A 26 -30.42 -4.02 26.28
N PRO A 27 -31.06 -5.03 25.66
CA PRO A 27 -30.40 -5.87 24.66
C PRO A 27 -29.86 -5.09 23.45
N ILE A 28 -30.56 -4.05 23.01
CA ILE A 28 -30.12 -3.19 21.89
C ILE A 28 -28.88 -2.40 22.31
N PHE A 29 -28.85 -1.89 23.53
CA PHE A 29 -27.68 -1.21 24.09
C PHE A 29 -26.49 -2.16 24.21
N MET A 30 -26.70 -3.33 24.80
CA MET A 30 -25.65 -4.35 24.94
C MET A 30 -25.05 -4.77 23.60
N MET A 31 -25.86 -4.94 22.54
CA MET A 31 -25.35 -5.29 21.21
C MET A 31 -24.42 -4.22 20.61
N VAL A 32 -24.72 -2.94 20.86
CA VAL A 32 -23.94 -1.80 20.36
C VAL A 32 -22.70 -1.56 21.23
N ASP A 33 -22.87 -1.56 22.56
CA ASP A 33 -21.80 -1.33 23.53
C ASP A 33 -20.75 -2.45 23.50
N SER A 34 -21.17 -3.70 23.31
CA SER A 34 -20.25 -4.84 23.18
C SER A 34 -19.54 -4.87 21.81
N GLY A 35 -19.87 -3.98 20.88
CA GLY A 35 -19.37 -4.00 19.50
C GLY A 35 -19.83 -5.19 18.67
N ALA A 36 -20.82 -5.98 19.14
CA ALA A 36 -21.28 -7.18 18.44
C ALA A 36 -21.98 -6.82 17.12
N ARG A 37 -22.90 -5.83 17.16
CA ARG A 37 -23.54 -5.32 15.96
C ARG A 37 -24.17 -3.95 16.20
N GLY A 38 -23.87 -3.05 15.28
CA GLY A 38 -24.49 -1.75 15.16
C GLY A 38 -23.69 -0.62 15.79
N ASN A 39 -24.21 0.59 15.71
CA ASN A 39 -23.56 1.78 16.27
C ASN A 39 -24.58 2.70 16.94
N MET A 40 -24.08 3.66 17.73
CA MET A 40 -24.96 4.57 18.47
C MET A 40 -25.81 5.47 17.56
N MET A 41 -25.32 5.77 16.35
CA MET A 41 -26.11 6.50 15.35
C MET A 41 -27.32 5.70 14.85
N GLN A 42 -27.20 4.39 14.67
CA GLN A 42 -28.31 3.51 14.31
C GLN A 42 -29.32 3.41 15.45
N MET A 43 -28.84 3.33 16.69
CA MET A 43 -29.72 3.37 17.87
C MET A 43 -30.52 4.67 17.93
N ARG A 44 -29.88 5.81 17.67
CA ARG A 44 -30.55 7.12 17.56
C ARG A 44 -31.67 7.11 16.52
N GLN A 45 -31.46 6.47 15.36
CA GLN A 45 -32.51 6.39 14.34
C GLN A 45 -33.70 5.52 14.77
N ILE A 46 -33.47 4.51 15.61
CA ILE A 46 -34.53 3.60 16.10
C ILE A 46 -35.34 4.25 17.22
N ALA A 47 -34.67 4.89 18.19
CA ALA A 47 -35.30 5.29 19.45
C ALA A 47 -35.33 6.81 19.72
N GLY A 48 -34.54 7.60 19.01
CA GLY A 48 -34.46 9.06 19.19
C GLY A 48 -35.12 9.80 18.03
N MET A 49 -34.33 10.20 17.06
CA MET A 49 -34.81 10.80 15.82
C MET A 49 -33.89 10.46 14.66
N ARG A 50 -34.43 10.39 13.45
CA ARG A 50 -33.61 10.16 12.25
C ARG A 50 -32.77 11.38 11.90
N GLY A 51 -33.33 12.59 12.04
CA GLY A 51 -32.65 13.86 11.83
C GLY A 51 -32.63 14.30 10.36
N LEU A 52 -31.55 14.98 9.96
CA LEU A 52 -31.40 15.52 8.61
C LEU A 52 -31.07 14.42 7.58
N VAL A 53 -31.56 14.59 6.35
CA VAL A 53 -31.30 13.69 5.22
C VAL A 53 -30.75 14.47 4.03
N SER A 54 -29.99 13.79 3.18
CA SER A 54 -29.44 14.35 1.95
C SER A 54 -30.37 14.15 0.76
N ASN A 55 -30.35 15.10 -0.17
CA ASN A 55 -30.97 14.94 -1.47
C ASN A 55 -30.04 14.17 -2.44
N ALA A 56 -30.49 13.92 -3.66
CA ALA A 56 -29.69 13.21 -4.68
C ALA A 56 -28.43 13.96 -5.14
N LYS A 57 -28.30 15.26 -4.79
CA LYS A 57 -27.14 16.12 -5.06
C LYS A 57 -26.18 16.21 -3.85
N ASN A 58 -26.39 15.43 -2.80
CA ASN A 58 -25.67 15.50 -1.52
C ASN A 58 -25.87 16.80 -0.73
N GLU A 59 -26.87 17.60 -1.05
CA GLU A 59 -27.23 18.76 -0.25
C GLU A 59 -28.16 18.33 0.89
N THR A 60 -27.93 18.88 2.08
CA THR A 60 -28.77 18.59 3.24
C THR A 60 -30.14 19.25 3.10
N ILE A 61 -31.20 18.47 3.23
CA ILE A 61 -32.58 18.98 3.20
C ILE A 61 -32.84 19.68 4.55
N PRO A 62 -33.21 20.99 4.56
CA PRO A 62 -33.35 21.76 5.81
C PRO A 62 -34.56 21.35 6.67
N ARG A 63 -35.42 20.46 6.18
CA ARG A 63 -36.55 19.88 6.91
C ARG A 63 -36.15 18.49 7.42
N PRO A 64 -35.96 18.29 8.75
CA PRO A 64 -35.55 17.00 9.29
C PRO A 64 -36.72 16.01 9.37
N ILE A 65 -36.37 14.75 9.55
CA ILE A 65 -37.29 13.70 9.99
C ILE A 65 -37.26 13.67 11.51
N LYS A 66 -38.38 14.05 12.12
CA LYS A 66 -38.49 14.14 13.59
C LYS A 66 -38.78 12.78 14.21
N ALA A 67 -39.55 11.96 13.50
CA ALA A 67 -39.92 10.64 13.97
C ALA A 67 -38.73 9.67 13.97
N SER A 68 -38.81 8.70 14.88
CA SER A 68 -37.96 7.52 14.95
C SER A 68 -38.57 6.32 14.22
N PHE A 69 -37.79 5.27 13.97
CA PHE A 69 -38.35 4.03 13.43
C PHE A 69 -39.33 3.34 14.39
N ARG A 70 -39.21 3.58 15.71
CA ARG A 70 -40.16 3.09 16.70
C ARG A 70 -41.53 3.78 16.59
N GLU A 71 -41.55 5.08 16.32
CA GLU A 71 -42.78 5.87 16.17
C GLU A 71 -43.44 5.68 14.80
N GLY A 72 -42.63 5.37 13.79
CA GLY A 72 -43.06 5.26 12.39
C GLY A 72 -42.92 6.59 11.65
N LEU A 73 -42.65 6.51 10.35
CA LEU A 73 -42.43 7.68 9.50
C LEU A 73 -43.70 8.07 8.76
N SER A 74 -43.98 9.37 8.66
CA SER A 74 -45.02 9.87 7.74
C SER A 74 -44.66 9.60 6.28
N VAL A 75 -45.65 9.65 5.38
CA VAL A 75 -45.43 9.43 3.93
C VAL A 75 -44.36 10.39 3.37
N LEU A 76 -44.39 11.66 3.80
CA LEU A 76 -43.41 12.65 3.35
C LEU A 76 -42.01 12.35 3.90
N GLU A 77 -41.89 12.03 5.19
CA GLU A 77 -40.61 11.69 5.82
C GLU A 77 -39.99 10.44 5.21
N TYR A 78 -40.82 9.43 4.95
CA TYR A 78 -40.39 8.23 4.24
C TYR A 78 -39.90 8.59 2.83
N PHE A 79 -40.68 9.35 2.06
CA PHE A 79 -40.34 9.75 0.69
C PHE A 79 -39.02 10.53 0.62
N ILE A 80 -38.80 11.52 1.48
CA ILE A 80 -37.52 12.25 1.50
C ILE A 80 -36.35 11.35 1.90
N SER A 81 -36.57 10.37 2.78
CA SER A 81 -35.53 9.40 3.16
C SER A 81 -35.12 8.46 2.03
N THR A 82 -36.02 8.21 1.06
CA THR A 82 -35.73 7.31 -0.08
C THR A 82 -34.66 7.87 -1.02
N HIS A 83 -34.50 9.20 -1.10
CA HIS A 83 -33.52 9.82 -1.99
C HIS A 83 -32.08 9.43 -1.62
N GLY A 84 -31.71 9.63 -0.34
CA GLY A 84 -30.41 9.22 0.18
C GLY A 84 -30.22 7.70 0.12
N ALA A 85 -31.25 6.92 0.43
CA ALA A 85 -31.18 5.45 0.39
C ALA A 85 -30.93 4.90 -1.02
N ARG A 86 -31.69 5.37 -2.03
CA ARG A 86 -31.53 4.96 -3.43
C ARG A 86 -30.18 5.38 -3.98
N LYS A 87 -29.73 6.59 -3.64
CA LYS A 87 -28.40 7.08 -4.03
C LYS A 87 -27.29 6.20 -3.44
N GLY A 88 -27.37 5.86 -2.15
CA GLY A 88 -26.41 4.98 -1.50
C GLY A 88 -26.34 3.59 -2.13
N LEU A 89 -27.49 2.98 -2.45
CA LEU A 89 -27.53 1.69 -3.14
C LEU A 89 -26.92 1.75 -4.55
N ALA A 90 -27.25 2.80 -5.32
CA ALA A 90 -26.70 2.99 -6.65
C ALA A 90 -25.18 3.22 -6.63
N ASP A 91 -24.69 4.05 -5.71
CA ASP A 91 -23.26 4.32 -5.58
C ASP A 91 -22.48 3.09 -5.10
N THR A 92 -23.06 2.28 -4.20
CA THR A 92 -22.46 1.00 -3.78
C THR A 92 -22.29 0.05 -4.97
N ALA A 93 -23.31 -0.07 -5.83
CA ALA A 93 -23.25 -0.92 -7.01
C ALA A 93 -22.24 -0.39 -8.05
N LEU A 94 -22.19 0.91 -8.30
CA LEU A 94 -21.31 1.50 -9.31
C LEU A 94 -19.85 1.55 -8.87
N ARG A 95 -19.57 1.96 -7.63
CA ARG A 95 -18.20 2.20 -7.15
C ARG A 95 -17.44 0.94 -6.78
N THR A 96 -18.10 -0.20 -6.68
CA THR A 96 -17.43 -1.50 -6.56
C THR A 96 -16.52 -1.75 -7.76
N ALA A 97 -16.94 -1.33 -8.96
CA ALA A 97 -16.13 -1.43 -10.17
C ALA A 97 -14.85 -0.57 -10.08
N ASP A 98 -14.92 0.64 -9.52
CA ASP A 98 -13.76 1.53 -9.37
C ASP A 98 -12.70 0.93 -8.46
N SER A 99 -13.11 0.31 -7.34
CA SER A 99 -12.18 -0.37 -6.43
C SER A 99 -11.57 -1.62 -7.05
N GLY A 100 -12.38 -2.42 -7.75
CA GLY A 100 -11.87 -3.58 -8.49
C GLY A 100 -10.88 -3.17 -9.57
N TYR A 101 -11.14 -2.04 -10.23
CA TYR A 101 -10.25 -1.48 -11.25
C TYR A 101 -8.94 -0.97 -10.65
N LEU A 102 -8.97 -0.28 -9.51
CA LEU A 102 -7.75 0.09 -8.78
C LEU A 102 -6.95 -1.16 -8.38
N THR A 103 -7.61 -2.17 -7.80
CA THR A 103 -6.97 -3.43 -7.38
C THR A 103 -6.26 -4.10 -8.55
N ARG A 104 -6.93 -4.17 -9.71
CA ARG A 104 -6.33 -4.69 -10.94
C ARG A 104 -5.06 -3.91 -11.33
N ARG A 105 -5.11 -2.58 -11.36
CA ARG A 105 -3.94 -1.74 -11.69
C ARG A 105 -2.79 -1.92 -10.70
N LEU A 106 -3.11 -2.05 -9.41
CA LEU A 106 -2.12 -2.31 -8.36
C LEU A 106 -1.43 -3.67 -8.58
N VAL A 107 -2.20 -4.72 -8.89
CA VAL A 107 -1.63 -6.04 -9.21
C VAL A 107 -0.76 -5.96 -10.47
N ASP A 108 -1.22 -5.28 -11.52
CA ASP A 108 -0.46 -5.17 -12.78
C ASP A 108 0.90 -4.48 -12.59
N VAL A 109 1.01 -3.50 -11.69
CA VAL A 109 2.29 -2.81 -11.39
C VAL A 109 3.18 -3.56 -10.41
N SER A 110 2.62 -4.40 -9.52
CA SER A 110 3.38 -5.02 -8.42
C SER A 110 3.57 -6.54 -8.55
N GLN A 111 2.95 -7.22 -9.51
CA GLN A 111 2.98 -8.68 -9.65
C GLN A 111 4.40 -9.27 -9.75
N ASP A 112 5.38 -8.52 -10.24
CA ASP A 112 6.77 -8.97 -10.37
C ASP A 112 7.59 -8.77 -9.08
N VAL A 113 7.00 -8.15 -8.05
CA VAL A 113 7.64 -7.94 -6.74
C VAL A 113 7.50 -9.20 -5.89
N ILE A 114 8.54 -10.03 -5.96
CA ILE A 114 8.69 -11.29 -5.24
C ILE A 114 9.93 -11.21 -4.34
N ILE A 115 9.92 -11.90 -3.19
CA ILE A 115 11.13 -12.05 -2.38
C ILE A 115 12.11 -12.99 -3.09
N ARG A 116 13.28 -12.50 -3.51
CA ARG A 116 14.28 -13.30 -4.27
C ARG A 116 15.48 -13.74 -3.45
N GLU A 117 15.81 -13.01 -2.41
CA GLU A 117 16.99 -13.24 -1.58
C GLU A 117 16.69 -12.88 -0.12
N GLU A 118 17.52 -13.38 0.80
CA GLU A 118 17.34 -13.15 2.24
C GLU A 118 17.73 -11.71 2.60
N ASP A 119 18.93 -11.29 2.20
CA ASP A 119 19.47 -9.97 2.50
C ASP A 119 20.16 -9.35 1.28
N CYS A 120 19.84 -8.09 0.96
CA CYS A 120 20.54 -7.30 -0.06
C CYS A 120 21.81 -6.59 0.44
N GLY A 121 22.13 -6.68 1.73
CA GLY A 121 23.33 -6.09 2.35
C GLY A 121 23.29 -4.57 2.56
N THR A 122 22.17 -3.91 2.27
CA THR A 122 22.08 -2.45 2.38
C THR A 122 21.97 -1.98 3.84
N GLU A 123 22.76 -0.98 4.21
CA GLU A 123 22.67 -0.27 5.50
C GLU A 123 21.69 0.92 5.46
N ARG A 124 21.08 1.15 4.29
CA ARG A 124 20.12 2.23 4.08
C ARG A 124 18.79 1.87 4.74
N GLY A 125 18.22 2.82 5.47
CA GLY A 125 16.94 2.67 6.15
C GLY A 125 16.13 3.96 6.16
N LEU A 126 14.91 3.85 6.68
CA LEU A 126 14.02 4.97 6.99
C LEU A 126 14.05 5.23 8.49
N LYS A 127 14.22 6.49 8.89
CA LYS A 127 13.96 6.91 10.26
C LYS A 127 12.46 7.02 10.45
N LEU A 128 11.92 6.24 11.38
CA LEU A 128 10.50 6.22 11.72
C LEU A 128 10.35 6.48 13.22
N ALA A 129 9.38 7.31 13.57
CA ALA A 129 9.03 7.57 14.96
C ALA A 129 8.36 6.34 15.59
N ILE A 130 8.80 5.97 16.79
CA ILE A 130 8.19 4.91 17.61
C ILE A 130 7.44 5.48 18.81
N ALA A 131 7.82 6.67 19.25
CA ALA A 131 7.18 7.36 20.35
C ALA A 131 7.06 8.85 20.06
N GLU A 132 5.99 9.44 20.60
CA GLU A 132 5.77 10.87 20.62
C GLU A 132 5.72 11.34 22.07
N ARG A 133 6.24 12.54 22.33
CA ARG A 133 6.12 13.17 23.64
C ARG A 133 4.75 13.81 23.76
N ASP A 134 4.01 13.41 24.78
CA ASP A 134 2.75 14.06 25.12
C ASP A 134 3.00 15.48 25.69
N GLU A 135 1.95 16.28 25.86
CA GLU A 135 2.04 17.64 26.43
C GLU A 135 2.68 17.65 27.85
N ALA A 136 2.61 16.52 28.55
CA ALA A 136 3.22 16.29 29.86
C ALA A 136 4.69 15.83 29.80
N GLY A 137 5.29 15.69 28.61
CA GLY A 137 6.68 15.27 28.40
C GLY A 137 6.94 13.76 28.54
N VAL A 138 5.89 12.96 28.80
CA VAL A 138 5.95 11.49 28.87
C VAL A 138 5.98 10.92 27.44
N LEU A 139 6.87 9.96 27.20
CA LEU A 139 6.95 9.24 25.93
C LEU A 139 5.82 8.22 25.85
N ARG A 140 4.98 8.36 24.83
CA ARG A 140 3.91 7.42 24.51
C ARG A 140 4.18 6.80 23.15
N LYS A 141 3.89 5.51 22.99
CA LYS A 141 3.95 4.81 21.70
C LYS A 141 3.15 5.61 20.66
N ALA A 142 3.77 5.90 19.52
CA ALA A 142 3.13 6.64 18.44
C ALA A 142 1.90 5.87 17.93
N ASP A 143 0.81 6.58 17.61
CA ASP A 143 -0.45 5.96 17.19
C ASP A 143 -0.31 5.13 15.90
N ASN A 144 0.68 5.44 15.07
CA ASN A 144 0.99 4.73 13.83
C ASN A 144 2.06 3.64 13.98
N ALA A 145 2.63 3.42 15.18
CA ALA A 145 3.75 2.48 15.37
C ALA A 145 3.43 1.05 14.92
N GLU A 146 2.16 0.64 15.01
CA GLU A 146 1.66 -0.67 14.58
C GLU A 146 1.66 -0.87 13.06
N THR A 147 1.56 0.21 12.28
CA THR A 147 1.56 0.14 10.81
C THR A 147 2.88 0.62 10.21
N SER A 148 3.62 1.46 10.94
CA SER A 148 4.88 2.04 10.48
C SER A 148 6.06 1.17 10.87
N VAL A 149 6.29 0.87 12.14
CA VAL A 149 7.53 0.27 12.65
C VAL A 149 7.42 -1.23 12.95
N TYR A 150 6.25 -1.67 13.45
CA TYR A 150 5.99 -3.08 13.71
C TYR A 150 6.30 -3.97 12.49
N ALA A 151 6.74 -5.20 12.72
CA ALA A 151 7.06 -6.18 11.68
C ALA A 151 8.14 -5.74 10.66
N ARG A 152 9.00 -4.78 11.01
CA ARG A 152 10.19 -4.39 10.23
C ARG A 152 11.49 -4.81 10.91
N CYS A 153 12.55 -4.96 10.10
CA CYS A 153 13.90 -5.19 10.61
C CYS A 153 14.63 -3.88 10.89
N LEU A 154 15.40 -3.82 11.97
CA LEU A 154 16.31 -2.70 12.25
C LEU A 154 17.44 -2.61 11.23
N ALA A 155 17.82 -1.39 10.86
CA ALA A 155 18.95 -1.14 9.97
C ALA A 155 20.27 -0.93 10.71
N GLU A 156 20.22 -0.47 11.97
CA GLU A 156 21.39 -0.20 12.81
C GLU A 156 21.13 -0.63 14.26
N ASP A 157 22.22 -0.82 15.02
CA ASP A 157 22.15 -1.15 16.44
C ASP A 157 21.57 0.03 17.24
N ILE A 158 20.61 -0.26 18.12
CA ILE A 158 20.09 0.75 19.05
C ILE A 158 20.87 0.69 20.35
N VAL A 159 21.62 1.76 20.63
CA VAL A 159 22.42 1.93 21.84
C VAL A 159 21.77 2.96 22.75
N VAL A 160 21.45 2.56 23.98
CA VAL A 160 20.97 3.46 25.04
C VAL A 160 21.91 3.30 26.23
N ASP A 161 22.38 4.42 26.78
CA ASP A 161 23.32 4.47 27.92
C ASP A 161 24.59 3.61 27.74
N GLY A 162 25.09 3.52 26.50
CA GLY A 162 26.28 2.73 26.17
C GLY A 162 26.06 1.21 26.08
N LYS A 163 24.82 0.73 26.21
CA LYS A 163 24.45 -0.68 26.03
C LYS A 163 23.60 -0.86 24.77
N VAL A 164 23.94 -1.87 23.97
CA VAL A 164 23.10 -2.28 22.82
C VAL A 164 21.82 -2.91 23.38
N LEU A 165 20.67 -2.27 23.14
CA LEU A 165 19.35 -2.79 23.49
C LEU A 165 18.82 -3.73 22.42
N ALA A 166 19.03 -3.39 21.14
CA ALA A 166 18.60 -4.19 20.00
C ALA A 166 19.67 -4.14 18.90
N PRO A 167 20.19 -5.30 18.45
CA PRO A 167 21.12 -5.33 17.33
C PRO A 167 20.40 -5.12 15.98
N ALA A 168 21.17 -4.71 14.97
CA ALA A 168 20.73 -4.56 13.59
C ALA A 168 20.19 -5.89 13.05
N GLY A 169 19.20 -5.80 12.14
CA GLY A 169 18.54 -6.96 11.54
C GLY A 169 17.46 -7.60 12.41
N VAL A 170 17.32 -7.23 13.68
CA VAL A 170 16.25 -7.76 14.54
C VAL A 170 14.89 -7.26 14.07
N ASP A 171 13.93 -8.18 14.09
CA ASP A 171 12.53 -7.96 13.76
C ASP A 171 11.78 -7.30 14.93
N LEU A 172 11.15 -6.15 14.65
CA LEU A 172 10.47 -5.32 15.63
C LEU A 172 9.06 -5.87 15.89
N GLY A 173 8.86 -6.42 17.10
CA GLY A 173 7.54 -6.75 17.64
C GLY A 173 7.13 -5.83 18.78
N ASP A 174 5.90 -5.98 19.28
CA ASP A 174 5.36 -5.14 20.35
C ASP A 174 6.24 -5.11 21.59
N VAL A 175 6.75 -6.27 22.02
CA VAL A 175 7.61 -6.38 23.20
C VAL A 175 8.88 -5.54 23.06
N LEU A 176 9.50 -5.55 21.87
CA LEU A 176 10.73 -4.80 21.64
C LEU A 176 10.43 -3.30 21.49
N ILE A 177 9.32 -2.94 20.84
CA ILE A 177 8.89 -1.55 20.73
C ILE A 177 8.63 -0.97 22.12
N ASP A 178 7.88 -1.65 22.98
CA ASP A 178 7.58 -1.18 24.33
C ASP A 178 8.86 -1.03 25.18
N GLN A 179 9.83 -1.92 25.02
CA GLN A 179 11.16 -1.79 25.66
C GLN A 179 11.92 -0.56 25.17
N LEU A 180 11.89 -0.27 23.87
CA LEU A 180 12.55 0.89 23.28
C LEU A 180 11.90 2.20 23.73
N VAL A 181 10.56 2.25 23.77
CA VAL A 181 9.83 3.42 24.28
C VAL A 181 10.11 3.64 25.77
N ALA A 182 10.12 2.59 26.58
CA ALA A 182 10.47 2.68 28.00
C ALA A 182 11.92 3.12 28.22
N ALA A 183 12.82 2.79 27.30
CA ALA A 183 14.21 3.24 27.30
C ALA A 183 14.41 4.68 26.79
N GLY A 184 13.34 5.37 26.38
CA GLY A 184 13.41 6.77 25.96
C GLY A 184 13.72 7.00 24.48
N VAL A 185 13.62 5.98 23.63
CA VAL A 185 13.92 6.08 22.20
C VAL A 185 12.70 6.65 21.45
N GLU A 186 12.91 7.75 20.71
CA GLU A 186 11.84 8.45 19.95
C GLU A 186 11.75 7.94 18.51
N GLU A 187 12.89 7.72 17.86
CA GLU A 187 12.97 7.31 16.46
C GLU A 187 13.91 6.11 16.30
N VAL A 188 13.60 5.24 15.34
CA VAL A 188 14.46 4.12 14.97
C VAL A 188 14.66 4.08 13.46
N LYS A 189 15.85 3.67 13.03
CA LYS A 189 16.15 3.46 11.62
C LYS A 189 15.81 2.02 11.23
N THR A 190 14.77 1.87 10.42
CA THR A 190 14.28 0.57 9.94
C THR A 190 14.68 0.32 8.50
N ARG A 191 14.83 -0.95 8.12
CA ARG A 191 14.93 -1.34 6.72
C ARG A 191 13.55 -1.20 6.06
N SER A 192 13.57 -0.86 4.78
CA SER A 192 12.35 -0.64 3.99
C SER A 192 12.54 -1.20 2.59
N VAL A 193 11.43 -1.58 1.97
CA VAL A 193 11.39 -1.97 0.56
C VAL A 193 11.88 -0.81 -0.32
N LEU A 194 11.65 0.45 0.09
CA LEU A 194 12.11 1.64 -0.62
C LEU A 194 13.64 1.82 -0.64
N THR A 195 14.39 1.21 0.29
CA THR A 195 15.87 1.27 0.32
C THR A 195 16.54 0.03 -0.23
N CYS A 196 15.77 -1.01 -0.57
CA CYS A 196 16.30 -2.30 -1.00
C CYS A 196 17.11 -2.20 -2.30
N GLU A 197 18.31 -2.79 -2.29
CA GLU A 197 19.26 -2.82 -3.41
C GLU A 197 19.21 -4.11 -4.22
N SER A 198 18.23 -4.97 -3.92
CA SER A 198 17.98 -6.18 -4.71
C SER A 198 17.65 -5.82 -6.16
N GLN A 199 18.34 -6.47 -7.10
CA GLN A 199 18.19 -6.20 -8.54
C GLN A 199 16.82 -6.63 -9.07
N VAL A 200 16.32 -7.78 -8.59
CA VAL A 200 15.04 -8.36 -9.02
C VAL A 200 14.18 -8.57 -7.77
N GLY A 201 13.05 -7.86 -7.70
CA GLY A 201 12.14 -7.96 -6.57
C GLY A 201 12.67 -7.28 -5.30
N THR A 202 12.58 -7.97 -4.16
CA THR A 202 12.97 -7.43 -2.84
C THR A 202 13.66 -8.53 -2.02
N CYS A 203 14.50 -8.14 -1.05
CA CYS A 203 15.02 -9.09 -0.07
C CYS A 203 14.08 -9.25 1.14
N ALA A 204 14.19 -10.37 1.84
CA ALA A 204 13.37 -10.67 3.01
C ALA A 204 13.57 -9.64 4.13
N MET A 205 14.82 -9.25 4.40
CA MET A 205 15.15 -8.31 5.49
C MET A 205 14.65 -6.87 5.26
N CYS A 206 14.53 -6.42 4.01
CA CYS A 206 13.95 -5.10 3.71
C CYS A 206 12.42 -5.09 3.78
N TYR A 207 11.77 -6.24 3.56
CA TYR A 207 10.32 -6.39 3.72
C TYR A 207 9.92 -6.65 5.18
N GLY A 208 10.74 -7.41 5.90
CA GLY A 208 10.55 -7.81 7.29
C GLY A 208 9.63 -9.02 7.42
N ARG A 209 8.85 -9.03 8.50
CA ARG A 209 7.94 -10.12 8.85
C ARG A 209 6.72 -10.17 7.93
N SER A 210 6.31 -11.37 7.55
CA SER A 210 5.01 -11.62 6.91
C SER A 210 3.90 -11.52 7.96
N LEU A 211 2.93 -10.63 7.71
CA LEU A 211 1.83 -10.35 8.63
C LEU A 211 0.87 -11.54 8.78
N ALA A 212 0.90 -12.48 7.83
CA ALA A 212 0.08 -13.68 7.87
C ALA A 212 0.70 -14.79 8.75
N THR A 213 2.01 -15.03 8.65
CA THR A 213 2.69 -16.12 9.37
C THR A 213 3.27 -15.68 10.71
N GLY A 214 3.49 -14.37 10.90
CA GLY A 214 4.17 -13.83 12.08
C GLY A 214 5.69 -14.09 12.11
N LYS A 215 6.26 -14.62 11.02
CA LYS A 215 7.70 -14.90 10.87
C LYS A 215 8.31 -14.04 9.77
N LEU A 216 9.64 -14.02 9.68
CA LEU A 216 10.34 -13.42 8.54
C LEU A 216 9.76 -13.99 7.23
N VAL A 217 9.56 -13.12 6.24
CA VAL A 217 8.98 -13.50 4.96
C VAL A 217 9.81 -14.56 4.24
N ASP A 218 9.14 -15.53 3.62
CA ASP A 218 9.82 -16.62 2.91
C ASP A 218 10.29 -16.18 1.52
N ILE A 219 11.38 -16.79 1.06
CA ILE A 219 11.87 -16.57 -0.31
C ILE A 219 10.87 -17.18 -1.28
N GLY A 220 10.46 -16.38 -2.26
CA GLY A 220 9.41 -16.72 -3.22
C GLY A 220 8.04 -16.18 -2.88
N GLU A 221 7.84 -15.57 -1.72
CA GLU A 221 6.54 -14.97 -1.39
C GLU A 221 6.25 -13.78 -2.33
N ALA A 222 5.06 -13.81 -2.95
CA ALA A 222 4.61 -12.80 -3.92
C ALA A 222 4.05 -11.56 -3.20
N VAL A 223 4.91 -10.86 -2.48
CA VAL A 223 4.55 -9.71 -1.62
C VAL A 223 3.89 -8.56 -2.37
N GLY A 224 4.16 -8.42 -3.68
CA GLY A 224 3.51 -7.43 -4.52
C GLY A 224 2.00 -7.66 -4.71
N ILE A 225 1.58 -8.92 -4.91
CA ILE A 225 0.15 -9.27 -5.01
C ILE A 225 -0.53 -9.05 -3.66
N ILE A 226 0.11 -9.48 -2.57
CA ILE A 226 -0.40 -9.28 -1.20
C ILE A 226 -0.60 -7.78 -0.93
N ALA A 227 0.38 -6.94 -1.31
CA ALA A 227 0.27 -5.49 -1.17
C ALA A 227 -0.90 -4.91 -1.98
N ALA A 228 -1.04 -5.32 -3.25
CA ALA A 228 -2.12 -4.85 -4.10
C ALA A 228 -3.50 -5.22 -3.57
N GLN A 229 -3.67 -6.43 -3.04
CA GLN A 229 -4.92 -6.89 -2.42
C GLN A 229 -5.20 -6.16 -1.11
N SER A 230 -4.20 -6.00 -0.25
CA SER A 230 -4.32 -5.32 1.04
C SER A 230 -4.72 -3.85 0.91
N ILE A 231 -4.36 -3.21 -0.21
CA ILE A 231 -4.77 -1.84 -0.55
C ILE A 231 -6.14 -1.84 -1.27
N GLY A 232 -6.32 -2.77 -2.20
CA GLY A 232 -7.46 -2.81 -3.11
C GLY A 232 -8.77 -3.29 -2.48
N GLU A 233 -8.73 -4.33 -1.63
CA GLU A 233 -9.93 -4.89 -0.97
C GLU A 233 -10.59 -3.83 -0.06
N PRO A 234 -9.86 -3.15 0.86
CA PRO A 234 -10.46 -2.09 1.66
C PRO A 234 -10.82 -0.84 0.85
N GLY A 235 -10.33 -0.71 -0.39
CA GLY A 235 -10.76 0.33 -1.34
C GLY A 235 -12.28 0.32 -1.57
N THR A 236 -12.92 -0.85 -1.45
CA THR A 236 -14.39 -0.96 -1.51
C THR A 236 -15.04 -0.30 -0.28
N GLN A 237 -14.39 -0.37 0.88
CA GLN A 237 -14.85 0.32 2.07
C GLN A 237 -14.63 1.83 1.96
N LEU A 238 -13.54 2.29 1.32
CA LEU A 238 -13.32 3.72 1.06
C LEU A 238 -14.41 4.34 0.17
N THR A 239 -15.03 3.54 -0.70
CA THR A 239 -16.14 3.99 -1.53
C THR A 239 -17.50 3.88 -0.83
N MET A 240 -17.63 3.05 0.20
CA MET A 240 -18.89 2.82 0.93
C MET A 240 -19.02 3.59 2.25
N ARG A 241 -17.94 3.74 3.04
CA ARG A 241 -17.95 4.36 4.39
C ARG A 241 -17.98 5.89 4.39
N THR A 242 -17.63 6.55 3.29
CA THR A 242 -17.74 8.01 3.14
C THR A 242 -19.18 8.53 3.36
N PHE A 243 -20.16 7.63 3.44
CA PHE A 243 -21.59 7.96 3.42
C PHE A 243 -22.30 7.82 4.77
N HIS A 244 -21.72 7.16 5.77
CA HIS A 244 -22.33 7.11 7.11
C HIS A 244 -22.17 8.42 7.90
N THR A 245 -21.23 9.28 7.47
CA THR A 245 -21.04 10.66 7.93
C THR A 245 -21.80 11.70 7.08
N GLY A 246 -22.63 11.27 6.12
CA GLY A 246 -23.40 12.11 5.19
C GLY A 246 -24.53 12.95 5.80
N GLY A 247 -24.30 13.57 6.95
CA GLY A 247 -25.25 14.46 7.64
C GLY A 247 -24.62 15.56 8.49
N VAL A 248 -23.28 15.64 8.58
CA VAL A 248 -22.59 16.70 9.32
C VAL A 248 -21.70 17.47 8.34
N ALA A 249 -22.05 18.72 8.09
CA ALA A 249 -21.26 19.64 7.27
C ALA A 249 -19.97 20.00 8.01
N GLY A 250 -18.92 19.22 7.80
CA GLY A 250 -17.54 19.48 8.23
C GLY A 250 -16.60 19.20 7.07
N ASP A 251 -15.40 19.79 7.12
CA ASP A 251 -14.41 19.94 6.05
C ASP A 251 -14.32 18.81 5.02
N ASP A 252 -14.00 19.21 3.79
CA ASP A 252 -13.96 18.45 2.53
C ASP A 252 -12.92 17.30 2.52
N ILE A 253 -12.99 16.40 3.51
CA ILE A 253 -12.23 15.14 3.69
C ILE A 253 -12.70 14.08 2.67
N THR A 254 -13.56 14.46 1.71
CA THR A 254 -14.47 13.60 0.94
C THR A 254 -13.84 12.81 -0.22
N GLN A 255 -12.53 12.92 -0.47
CA GLN A 255 -11.97 12.35 -1.69
C GLN A 255 -11.66 10.85 -1.63
N GLY A 256 -11.85 10.14 -0.50
CA GLY A 256 -11.84 8.67 -0.38
C GLY A 256 -10.99 7.93 -1.42
N LEU A 257 -11.61 7.06 -2.23
CA LEU A 257 -10.95 6.36 -3.33
C LEU A 257 -10.38 7.29 -4.43
N PRO A 258 -11.09 8.32 -4.94
CA PRO A 258 -10.53 9.27 -5.90
C PRO A 258 -9.17 9.87 -5.54
N ARG A 259 -8.93 10.20 -4.26
CA ARG A 259 -7.64 10.72 -3.79
C ARG A 259 -6.55 9.66 -3.85
N VAL A 260 -6.86 8.42 -3.45
CA VAL A 260 -5.92 7.30 -3.55
C VAL A 260 -5.53 7.05 -5.02
N VAL A 261 -6.50 7.09 -5.94
CA VAL A 261 -6.25 6.98 -7.38
C VAL A 261 -5.40 8.15 -7.88
N GLU A 262 -5.68 9.38 -7.45
CA GLU A 262 -4.89 10.57 -7.82
C GLU A 262 -3.42 10.44 -7.39
N LEU A 263 -3.18 9.94 -6.17
CA LEU A 263 -1.85 9.70 -5.61
C LEU A 263 -1.09 8.60 -6.36
N PHE A 264 -1.70 7.43 -6.59
CA PHE A 264 -1.05 6.33 -7.31
C PHE A 264 -0.89 6.58 -8.80
N GLU A 265 -1.70 7.46 -9.40
CA GLU A 265 -1.47 7.92 -10.77
C GLU A 265 -0.49 9.09 -10.86
N ALA A 266 0.07 9.55 -9.73
CA ALA A 266 0.96 10.71 -9.63
C ALA A 266 0.42 11.94 -10.38
N ARG A 267 -0.90 12.17 -10.29
CA ARG A 267 -1.56 13.30 -10.95
C ARG A 267 -1.34 14.58 -10.15
N THR A 268 -1.32 15.72 -10.83
CA THR A 268 -1.31 17.01 -10.16
C THR A 268 -2.63 17.20 -9.41
N PRO A 269 -2.58 17.47 -8.09
CA PRO A 269 -3.79 17.57 -7.28
C PRO A 269 -4.61 18.81 -7.62
N LYS A 270 -5.93 18.73 -7.39
CA LYS A 270 -6.80 19.90 -7.43
C LYS A 270 -6.52 20.78 -6.21
N GLY A 271 -6.25 22.07 -6.43
CA GLY A 271 -5.87 22.99 -5.35
C GLY A 271 -4.44 22.73 -4.85
N VAL A 272 -3.48 22.74 -5.79
CA VAL A 272 -2.06 22.56 -5.48
C VAL A 272 -1.58 23.65 -4.52
N ALA A 273 -0.96 23.22 -3.43
CA ALA A 273 -0.22 24.10 -2.52
C ALA A 273 1.24 24.15 -2.98
N PRO A 274 1.76 25.34 -3.36
CA PRO A 274 3.17 25.49 -3.67
C PRO A 274 4.02 25.23 -2.42
N ILE A 275 5.19 24.65 -2.64
CA ILE A 275 6.21 24.42 -1.62
C ILE A 275 7.44 25.24 -1.95
N SER A 276 8.17 25.68 -0.91
CA SER A 276 9.37 26.49 -1.11
C SER A 276 10.49 25.70 -1.81
N GLU A 277 11.14 26.30 -2.81
CA GLU A 277 12.30 25.71 -3.49
C GLU A 277 13.61 25.99 -2.75
N ALA A 278 13.68 27.09 -2.00
CA ALA A 278 14.85 27.54 -1.26
C ALA A 278 14.47 28.01 0.14
N GLN A 279 15.43 27.97 1.06
CA GLN A 279 15.27 28.62 2.36
C GLN A 279 15.39 30.13 2.21
N GLY A 280 14.52 30.89 2.87
CA GLY A 280 14.50 32.34 2.65
C GLY A 280 13.37 33.06 3.36
N ARG A 281 13.21 34.34 3.05
CA ARG A 281 12.15 35.19 3.61
C ARG A 281 10.99 35.35 2.65
N VAL A 282 9.78 35.30 3.21
CA VAL A 282 8.53 35.45 2.46
C VAL A 282 8.17 36.92 2.29
N ARG A 283 7.88 37.33 1.05
CA ARG A 283 7.28 38.62 0.68
C ARG A 283 5.98 38.38 -0.08
N ILE A 284 4.86 38.91 0.39
CA ILE A 284 3.54 38.71 -0.20
C ILE A 284 3.19 39.97 -0.99
N GLU A 285 3.09 39.84 -2.31
CA GLU A 285 2.66 40.92 -3.17
C GLU A 285 1.23 40.66 -3.64
N GLU A 286 0.33 41.61 -3.37
CA GLU A 286 -1.06 41.54 -3.81
C GLU A 286 -1.38 42.65 -4.80
N THR A 287 -1.73 42.26 -6.02
CA THR A 287 -2.21 43.15 -7.09
C THR A 287 -3.74 43.05 -7.20
N GLU A 288 -4.39 43.93 -7.97
CA GLU A 288 -5.86 43.87 -8.17
C GLU A 288 -6.34 42.50 -8.68
N LYS A 289 -5.58 41.84 -9.56
CA LYS A 289 -5.96 40.58 -10.22
C LYS A 289 -5.30 39.33 -9.66
N THR A 290 -4.13 39.41 -9.04
CA THR A 290 -3.34 38.25 -8.61
C THR A 290 -2.71 38.49 -7.25
N LYS A 291 -2.55 37.43 -6.47
CA LYS A 291 -1.75 37.41 -5.24
C LYS A 291 -0.55 36.51 -5.51
N LYS A 292 0.65 36.94 -5.15
CA LYS A 292 1.87 36.14 -5.32
C LYS A 292 2.68 36.12 -4.02
N ILE A 293 3.28 34.97 -3.74
CA ILE A 293 4.23 34.79 -2.67
C ILE A 293 5.61 34.79 -3.33
N VAL A 294 6.45 35.75 -2.97
CA VAL A 294 7.84 35.84 -3.41
C VAL A 294 8.73 35.35 -2.27
N ILE A 295 9.65 34.46 -2.56
CA ILE A 295 10.63 33.97 -1.59
C ILE A 295 11.98 34.55 -2.02
N THR A 296 12.57 35.33 -1.13
CA THR A 296 13.93 35.85 -1.29
C THR A 296 14.89 34.87 -0.59
N PRO A 297 15.70 34.11 -1.34
CA PRO A 297 16.60 33.11 -0.77
C PRO A 297 17.72 33.73 0.07
N ASP A 298 18.14 33.04 1.12
CA ASP A 298 19.23 33.51 1.98
C ASP A 298 20.61 33.35 1.33
N ASP A 299 20.74 32.48 0.33
CA ASP A 299 21.98 32.20 -0.40
C ASP A 299 22.30 33.22 -1.51
N GLY A 300 21.41 34.20 -1.72
CA GLY A 300 21.55 35.24 -2.75
C GLY A 300 21.19 34.78 -4.16
N SER A 301 20.56 33.61 -4.32
CA SER A 301 19.98 33.18 -5.60
C SER A 301 18.73 34.00 -5.98
N ASP A 302 18.26 33.83 -7.22
CA ASP A 302 17.16 34.62 -7.77
C ASP A 302 15.85 34.43 -6.98
N GLU A 303 15.09 35.53 -6.81
CA GLU A 303 13.79 35.49 -6.14
C GLU A 303 12.81 34.57 -6.89
N THR A 304 12.15 33.67 -6.15
CA THR A 304 11.14 32.76 -6.71
C THR A 304 9.73 33.26 -6.39
N ALA A 305 8.88 33.41 -7.41
CA ALA A 305 7.52 33.93 -7.26
C ALA A 305 6.46 32.87 -7.56
N PHE A 306 5.58 32.63 -6.58
CA PHE A 306 4.49 31.66 -6.67
C PHE A 306 3.14 32.39 -6.79
N PRO A 307 2.46 32.34 -7.95
CA PRO A 307 1.13 32.90 -8.11
C PRO A 307 0.09 32.04 -7.37
N ILE A 308 -0.74 32.67 -6.54
CA ILE A 308 -1.79 32.01 -5.75
C ILE A 308 -3.14 32.70 -5.92
N SER A 309 -4.22 31.96 -5.67
CA SER A 309 -5.57 32.51 -5.66
C SER A 309 -5.77 33.43 -4.45
N LYS A 310 -6.50 34.54 -4.62
CA LYS A 310 -6.87 35.43 -3.50
C LYS A 310 -7.70 34.74 -2.42
N ARG A 311 -8.42 33.68 -2.78
CA ARG A 311 -9.21 32.87 -1.83
C ARG A 311 -8.38 31.82 -1.10
N ALA A 312 -7.12 31.60 -1.50
CA ALA A 312 -6.26 30.62 -0.86
C ALA A 312 -5.91 31.10 0.55
N ARG A 313 -6.08 30.21 1.53
CA ARG A 313 -5.63 30.47 2.90
C ARG A 313 -4.13 30.25 2.97
N LEU A 314 -3.40 31.30 3.34
CA LEU A 314 -1.96 31.25 3.55
C LEU A 314 -1.63 30.48 4.83
N LEU A 315 -0.52 29.75 4.81
CA LEU A 315 0.10 29.16 6.00
C LEU A 315 1.25 30.00 6.53
N VAL A 316 1.81 30.87 5.68
CA VAL A 316 2.97 31.72 5.98
C VAL A 316 2.58 33.19 6.06
N SER A 317 3.33 33.95 6.86
CA SER A 317 3.16 35.39 7.08
C SER A 317 4.25 36.22 6.38
N GLU A 318 3.99 37.51 6.19
CA GLU A 318 4.99 38.45 5.65
C GLU A 318 6.25 38.47 6.53
N GLY A 319 7.42 38.33 5.93
CA GLY A 319 8.72 38.35 6.61
C GLY A 319 9.08 37.05 7.36
N GLU A 320 8.20 36.05 7.35
CA GLU A 320 8.47 34.72 7.92
C GLU A 320 9.62 34.03 7.17
N HIS A 321 10.46 33.32 7.92
CA HIS A 321 11.51 32.50 7.35
C HIS A 321 10.96 31.10 7.05
N VAL A 322 11.14 30.63 5.82
CA VAL A 322 10.63 29.33 5.36
C VAL A 322 11.76 28.39 5.01
N GLU A 323 11.56 27.12 5.32
CA GLU A 323 12.47 26.02 5.01
C GLU A 323 12.17 25.43 3.62
N VAL A 324 13.15 24.72 3.05
CA VAL A 324 12.99 24.01 1.77
C VAL A 324 11.87 22.98 1.89
N GLY A 325 10.92 23.01 0.95
CA GLY A 325 9.76 22.11 0.93
C GLY A 325 8.60 22.51 1.85
N GLN A 326 8.69 23.63 2.59
CA GLN A 326 7.59 24.12 3.42
C GLN A 326 6.38 24.53 2.55
N LYS A 327 5.18 24.10 2.96
CA LYS A 327 3.92 24.48 2.30
C LYS A 327 3.60 25.94 2.56
N LEU A 328 3.30 26.68 1.49
CA LEU A 328 2.98 28.12 1.58
C LEU A 328 1.48 28.39 1.77
N THR A 329 0.62 27.50 1.28
CA THR A 329 -0.84 27.63 1.36
C THR A 329 -1.49 26.34 1.82
N VAL A 330 -2.73 26.43 2.30
CA VAL A 330 -3.57 25.25 2.57
C VAL A 330 -3.89 24.55 1.25
N GLY A 331 -3.57 23.27 1.16
CA GLY A 331 -3.83 22.44 -0.02
C GLY A 331 -2.96 21.18 -0.08
N ALA A 332 -3.08 20.47 -1.20
CA ALA A 332 -2.31 19.25 -1.46
C ALA A 332 -1.00 19.59 -2.18
N THR A 333 0.10 18.96 -1.76
CA THR A 333 1.39 19.11 -2.44
C THR A 333 1.40 18.26 -3.72
N ASN A 334 2.03 18.78 -4.77
CA ASN A 334 2.28 18.03 -5.99
C ASN A 334 3.49 17.09 -5.81
N PRO A 335 3.35 15.76 -5.98
CA PRO A 335 4.45 14.82 -5.82
C PRO A 335 5.64 15.08 -6.76
N HIS A 336 5.41 15.64 -7.95
CA HIS A 336 6.49 15.98 -8.89
C HIS A 336 7.38 17.11 -8.36
N ASP A 337 6.78 18.09 -7.68
CA ASP A 337 7.53 19.19 -7.05
C ASP A 337 8.30 18.67 -5.84
N VAL A 338 7.71 17.77 -5.05
CA VAL A 338 8.42 17.10 -3.94
C VAL A 338 9.64 16.33 -4.45
N LEU A 339 9.50 15.57 -5.55
CA LEU A 339 10.62 14.84 -6.13
C LEU A 339 11.74 15.79 -6.62
N ARG A 340 11.37 16.90 -7.27
CA ARG A 340 12.33 17.87 -7.81
C ARG A 340 13.08 18.62 -6.71
N ILE A 341 12.40 18.99 -5.64
CA ILE A 341 12.93 19.88 -4.58
C ILE A 341 13.57 19.08 -3.44
N LEU A 342 12.85 18.08 -2.90
CA LEU A 342 13.27 17.31 -1.72
C LEU A 342 13.89 15.95 -2.08
N GLY A 343 13.82 15.56 -3.36
CA GLY A 343 14.41 14.32 -3.85
C GLY A 343 13.53 13.08 -3.68
N GLN A 344 14.08 11.94 -4.11
CA GLN A 344 13.34 10.68 -4.23
C GLN A 344 12.81 10.18 -2.88
N ARG A 345 13.63 10.23 -1.83
CA ARG A 345 13.26 9.68 -0.53
C ARG A 345 12.07 10.44 0.06
N ALA A 346 12.09 11.76 -0.03
CA ALA A 346 11.04 12.63 0.48
C ALA A 346 9.71 12.40 -0.25
N VAL A 347 9.71 12.26 -1.58
CA VAL A 347 8.47 11.98 -2.31
C VAL A 347 7.89 10.61 -1.97
N GLN A 348 8.73 9.61 -1.72
CA GLN A 348 8.25 8.27 -1.33
C GLN A 348 7.56 8.32 0.03
N VAL A 349 8.20 8.93 1.04
CA VAL A 349 7.63 9.08 2.39
C VAL A 349 6.37 9.96 2.35
N HIS A 350 6.38 11.03 1.54
CA HIS A 350 5.21 11.88 1.33
C HIS A 350 4.02 11.10 0.77
N LEU A 351 4.23 10.28 -0.28
CA LEU A 351 3.18 9.46 -0.88
C LEU A 351 2.65 8.40 0.09
N VAL A 352 3.53 7.73 0.85
CA VAL A 352 3.09 6.77 1.89
C VAL A 352 2.19 7.47 2.90
N GLY A 353 2.64 8.61 3.45
CA GLY A 353 1.88 9.37 4.43
C GLY A 353 0.55 9.89 3.91
N GLU A 354 0.48 10.38 2.67
CA GLU A 354 -0.77 10.87 2.09
C GLU A 354 -1.77 9.74 1.82
N VAL A 355 -1.32 8.57 1.35
CA VAL A 355 -2.20 7.40 1.19
C VAL A 355 -2.68 6.91 2.56
N GLN A 356 -1.78 6.81 3.54
CA GLN A 356 -2.12 6.36 4.88
C GLN A 356 -3.16 7.27 5.55
N LYS A 357 -3.05 8.60 5.41
CA LYS A 357 -4.05 9.55 5.91
C LYS A 357 -5.44 9.26 5.36
N VAL A 358 -5.56 8.90 4.08
CA VAL A 358 -6.86 8.59 3.48
C VAL A 358 -7.46 7.32 4.08
N TYR A 359 -6.67 6.25 4.21
CA TYR A 359 -7.14 5.00 4.82
C TYR A 359 -7.46 5.15 6.31
N ASN A 360 -6.60 5.83 7.08
CA ASN A 360 -6.82 6.11 8.50
C ASN A 360 -8.07 6.97 8.74
N SER A 361 -8.33 7.96 7.87
CA SER A 361 -9.56 8.78 7.97
C SER A 361 -10.85 7.98 7.86
N GLN A 362 -10.79 6.78 7.27
CA GLN A 362 -11.92 5.86 7.12
C GLN A 362 -11.88 4.68 8.13
N GLY A 363 -10.96 4.73 9.09
CA GLY A 363 -10.76 3.68 10.10
C GLY A 363 -10.32 2.35 9.49
N VAL A 364 -9.54 2.39 8.41
CA VAL A 364 -8.93 1.21 7.80
C VAL A 364 -7.44 1.25 8.10
N SER A 365 -6.95 0.26 8.83
CA SER A 365 -5.52 0.09 9.09
C SER A 365 -4.88 -0.72 7.97
N ILE A 366 -3.83 -0.17 7.38
CA ILE A 366 -2.98 -0.84 6.39
C ILE A 366 -1.53 -0.60 6.81
N HIS A 367 -0.71 -1.64 6.70
CA HIS A 367 0.72 -1.52 6.97
C HIS A 367 1.45 -0.81 5.83
N ASP A 368 2.28 0.17 6.18
CA ASP A 368 3.05 1.01 5.26
C ASP A 368 3.85 0.22 4.22
N LYS A 369 4.36 -0.98 4.57
CA LYS A 369 5.17 -1.83 3.68
C LYS A 369 4.45 -2.18 2.37
N HIS A 370 3.12 -2.28 2.39
CA HIS A 370 2.33 -2.53 1.19
C HIS A 370 2.32 -1.32 0.26
N ILE A 371 2.15 -0.12 0.82
CA ILE A 371 2.15 1.14 0.06
C ILE A 371 3.56 1.41 -0.48
N GLU A 372 4.59 1.15 0.32
CA GLU A 372 5.99 1.24 -0.09
C GLU A 372 6.33 0.38 -1.31
N ILE A 373 5.79 -0.85 -1.39
CA ILE A 373 5.98 -1.71 -2.57
C ILE A 373 5.45 -1.02 -3.83
N ILE A 374 4.24 -0.45 -3.78
CA ILE A 374 3.64 0.22 -4.94
C ILE A 374 4.44 1.47 -5.33
N ILE A 375 4.82 2.29 -4.34
CA ILE A 375 5.59 3.51 -4.56
C ILE A 375 7.00 3.21 -5.09
N ARG A 376 7.62 2.09 -4.69
CA ARG A 376 8.89 1.64 -5.26
C ARG A 376 8.76 1.41 -6.76
N GLN A 377 7.66 0.80 -7.21
CA GLN A 377 7.41 0.57 -8.64
C GLN A 377 7.13 1.87 -9.41
N MET A 378 6.51 2.87 -8.78
CA MET A 378 6.28 4.19 -9.39
C MET A 378 7.57 4.98 -9.68
N LEU A 379 8.68 4.66 -8.99
CA LEU A 379 9.98 5.34 -9.10
C LEU A 379 11.11 4.40 -9.60
N ARG A 380 10.74 3.34 -10.32
CA ARG A 380 11.67 2.33 -10.83
C ARG A 380 12.52 2.80 -12.01
N ARG A 381 12.12 3.87 -12.70
CA ARG A 381 12.78 4.36 -13.93
C ARG A 381 13.49 5.71 -13.75
N VAL A 382 14.53 5.88 -14.55
CA VAL A 382 15.37 7.08 -14.63
C VAL A 382 15.34 7.58 -16.08
N THR A 383 15.16 8.88 -16.27
CA THR A 383 15.35 9.52 -17.57
C THR A 383 16.79 9.96 -17.70
N ILE A 384 17.46 9.50 -18.76
CA ILE A 384 18.84 9.89 -19.04
C ILE A 384 18.88 11.32 -19.56
N ILE A 385 19.74 12.14 -18.99
CA ILE A 385 19.99 13.53 -19.42
C ILE A 385 21.22 13.55 -20.31
N GLU A 386 22.32 12.96 -19.82
CA GLU A 386 23.60 12.87 -20.51
C GLU A 386 24.09 11.43 -20.44
N SER A 387 24.56 10.91 -21.56
CA SER A 387 25.03 9.52 -21.65
C SER A 387 26.45 9.33 -21.12
N GLY A 388 27.28 10.38 -21.13
CA GLY A 388 28.71 10.22 -20.90
C GLY A 388 29.30 9.17 -21.84
N ASP A 389 30.06 8.23 -21.28
CA ASP A 389 30.65 7.08 -21.98
C ASP A 389 29.80 5.79 -21.84
N ALA A 390 28.60 5.89 -21.24
CA ALA A 390 27.69 4.74 -21.06
C ALA A 390 26.90 4.41 -22.32
N GLU A 391 26.52 3.14 -22.48
CA GLU A 391 25.66 2.67 -23.58
C GLU A 391 24.17 2.99 -23.33
N LEU A 392 23.85 4.24 -23.02
CA LEU A 392 22.50 4.73 -22.73
C LEU A 392 22.19 5.93 -23.62
N LEU A 393 20.95 6.09 -24.10
CA LEU A 393 20.60 7.21 -24.97
C LEU A 393 20.02 8.40 -24.19
N PRO A 394 20.38 9.66 -24.52
CA PRO A 394 19.77 10.83 -23.89
C PRO A 394 18.26 10.87 -24.17
N GLY A 395 17.46 11.13 -23.15
CA GLY A 395 16.00 11.12 -23.22
C GLY A 395 15.36 9.73 -23.09
N GLU A 396 16.14 8.64 -23.08
CA GLU A 396 15.64 7.30 -22.86
C GLU A 396 15.17 7.11 -21.41
N LEU A 397 14.10 6.32 -21.24
CA LEU A 397 13.59 5.89 -19.94
C LEU A 397 14.11 4.49 -19.64
N VAL A 398 15.11 4.40 -18.78
CA VAL A 398 15.75 3.12 -18.42
C VAL A 398 15.40 2.70 -17.00
N GLU A 399 15.49 1.41 -16.73
CA GLU A 399 15.35 0.89 -15.38
C GLU A 399 16.53 1.36 -14.51
N ARG A 400 16.25 1.74 -13.26
CA ARG A 400 17.25 2.24 -12.32
C ARG A 400 18.38 1.22 -12.08
N SER A 401 18.05 -0.06 -11.94
CA SER A 401 19.03 -1.12 -11.72
C SER A 401 20.01 -1.21 -12.89
N LYS A 402 19.52 -1.15 -14.13
CA LYS A 402 20.34 -1.11 -15.35
C LYS A 402 21.22 0.14 -15.41
N PHE A 403 20.67 1.32 -15.09
CA PHE A 403 21.42 2.57 -15.01
C PHE A 403 22.56 2.51 -13.98
N GLU A 404 22.30 1.98 -12.78
CA GLU A 404 23.30 1.86 -11.72
C GLU A 404 24.41 0.85 -12.07
N VAL A 405 24.06 -0.28 -12.69
CA VAL A 405 25.04 -1.30 -13.14
C VAL A 405 25.92 -0.74 -14.25
N GLU A 406 25.33 -0.09 -15.25
CA GLU A 406 26.09 0.44 -16.39
C GLU A 406 27.01 1.59 -15.97
N ASN A 407 26.54 2.52 -15.14
CA ASN A 407 27.39 3.57 -14.61
C ASN A 407 28.53 3.01 -13.75
N ARG A 408 28.28 1.95 -12.97
CA ARG A 408 29.34 1.31 -12.19
C ARG A 408 30.40 0.70 -13.09
N ARG A 409 30.02 0.09 -14.22
CA ARG A 409 30.94 -0.45 -15.23
C ARG A 409 31.81 0.66 -15.83
N VAL A 410 31.20 1.74 -16.31
CA VAL A 410 31.91 2.87 -16.93
C VAL A 410 32.90 3.52 -15.96
N VAL A 411 32.51 3.70 -14.70
CA VAL A 411 33.42 4.25 -13.67
C VAL A 411 34.58 3.31 -13.37
N GLN A 412 34.35 1.99 -13.36
CA GLN A 412 35.44 1.01 -13.20
C GLN A 412 36.42 1.01 -14.38
N GLU A 413 35.95 1.32 -15.58
CA GLU A 413 36.76 1.50 -16.79
C GLU A 413 37.44 2.89 -16.84
N GLY A 414 37.16 3.78 -15.90
CA GLY A 414 37.73 5.14 -15.82
C GLY A 414 37.05 6.17 -16.72
N GLY A 415 35.89 5.85 -17.28
CA GLY A 415 35.10 6.75 -18.13
C GLY A 415 34.15 7.68 -17.34
N HIS A 416 33.44 8.54 -18.06
CA HIS A 416 32.45 9.45 -17.50
C HIS A 416 31.08 8.76 -17.40
N PRO A 417 30.50 8.62 -16.19
CA PRO A 417 29.20 7.99 -16.02
C PRO A 417 28.07 8.81 -16.64
N ALA A 418 26.98 8.15 -17.01
CA ALA A 418 25.75 8.83 -17.44
C ALA A 418 25.09 9.59 -16.29
N SER A 419 24.52 10.74 -16.60
CA SER A 419 23.67 11.52 -15.71
C SER A 419 22.20 11.27 -16.03
N GLY A 420 21.41 10.99 -15.01
CA GLY A 420 19.99 10.70 -15.14
C GLY A 420 19.18 11.25 -13.97
N ARG A 421 17.93 11.65 -14.25
CA ARG A 421 16.97 12.09 -13.23
C ARG A 421 15.93 11.01 -12.96
N PRO A 422 15.62 10.71 -11.68
CA PRO A 422 14.51 9.83 -11.36
C PRO A 422 13.19 10.36 -11.96
N GLN A 423 12.37 9.46 -12.49
CA GLN A 423 11.07 9.81 -13.05
C GLN A 423 9.96 9.19 -12.19
N LEU A 424 9.13 10.03 -11.58
CA LEU A 424 7.88 9.58 -10.95
C LEU A 424 6.84 9.28 -12.05
N MET A 425 6.28 8.08 -12.01
CA MET A 425 5.27 7.61 -12.95
C MET A 425 4.04 7.13 -12.18
N GLY A 426 2.84 7.41 -12.72
CA GLY A 426 1.62 6.77 -12.24
C GLY A 426 1.63 5.26 -12.51
N ILE A 427 0.92 4.49 -11.70
CA ILE A 427 0.88 3.01 -11.81
C ILE A 427 0.49 2.52 -13.20
N THR A 428 -0.40 3.23 -13.92
CA THR A 428 -0.80 2.86 -15.29
C THR A 428 0.36 3.01 -16.28
N LYS A 429 1.16 4.06 -16.15
CA LYS A 429 2.32 4.28 -17.03
C LYS A 429 3.48 3.37 -16.65
N ALA A 430 3.64 3.08 -15.35
CA ALA A 430 4.65 2.16 -14.84
C ALA A 430 4.41 0.72 -15.32
N SER A 431 3.16 0.24 -15.32
CA SER A 431 2.81 -1.12 -15.78
C SER A 431 2.94 -1.32 -17.29
N LEU A 432 2.83 -0.27 -18.11
CA LEU A 432 3.13 -0.34 -19.55
C LEU A 432 4.62 -0.35 -19.84
N ALA A 433 5.43 0.14 -18.91
CA ALA A 433 6.87 0.22 -19.02
C ALA A 433 7.55 -0.98 -18.32
N THR A 434 6.98 -2.19 -18.44
CA THR A 434 7.62 -3.43 -17.99
C THR A 434 8.56 -3.96 -19.05
N GLU A 435 9.63 -4.66 -18.65
CA GLU A 435 10.55 -5.29 -19.61
C GLU A 435 9.91 -6.46 -20.39
N SER A 436 8.97 -7.18 -19.75
CA SER A 436 8.18 -8.19 -20.45
C SER A 436 7.17 -7.53 -21.39
N TRP A 437 7.34 -7.78 -22.69
CA TRP A 437 6.36 -7.37 -23.69
C TRP A 437 5.10 -8.25 -23.64
N LEU A 438 5.19 -9.52 -23.21
CA LEU A 438 4.03 -10.40 -23.03
C LEU A 438 3.10 -9.88 -21.92
N SER A 439 3.68 -9.51 -20.77
CA SER A 439 2.93 -8.93 -19.67
C SER A 439 2.36 -7.56 -20.03
N ALA A 440 3.15 -6.67 -20.64
CA ALA A 440 2.66 -5.37 -21.10
C ALA A 440 1.50 -5.49 -22.10
N ALA A 441 1.61 -6.41 -23.08
CA ALA A 441 0.59 -6.62 -24.12
C ALA A 441 -0.75 -7.10 -23.55
N SER A 442 -0.73 -7.80 -22.42
CA SER A 442 -1.93 -8.30 -21.73
C SER A 442 -2.67 -7.25 -20.89
N PHE A 443 -2.07 -6.06 -20.68
CA PHE A 443 -2.68 -4.99 -19.90
C PHE A 443 -3.57 -4.07 -20.76
N GLN A 444 -2.95 -3.21 -21.58
CA GLN A 444 -3.56 -2.22 -22.47
C GLN A 444 -2.61 -1.93 -23.65
N GLU A 445 -3.10 -1.26 -24.69
CA GLU A 445 -2.30 -0.83 -25.86
C GLU A 445 -1.56 -1.97 -26.60
N THR A 446 -2.15 -3.18 -26.67
CA THR A 446 -1.54 -4.40 -27.23
C THR A 446 -0.87 -4.19 -28.60
N THR A 447 -1.53 -3.48 -29.53
CA THR A 447 -0.98 -3.21 -30.87
C THR A 447 0.33 -2.44 -30.81
N ARG A 448 0.41 -1.42 -29.95
CA ARG A 448 1.61 -0.61 -29.79
C ARG A 448 2.75 -1.43 -29.20
N VAL A 449 2.46 -2.21 -28.15
CA VAL A 449 3.46 -3.05 -27.46
C VAL A 449 4.05 -4.10 -28.40
N LEU A 450 3.20 -4.82 -29.14
CA LEU A 450 3.65 -5.85 -30.08
C LEU A 450 4.44 -5.26 -31.26
N THR A 451 4.06 -4.08 -31.74
CA THR A 451 4.80 -3.40 -32.82
C THR A 451 6.19 -3.00 -32.37
N ASP A 452 6.31 -2.38 -31.17
CA ASP A 452 7.61 -2.02 -30.59
C ASP A 452 8.49 -3.23 -30.32
N ALA A 453 7.91 -4.32 -29.79
CA ALA A 453 8.64 -5.56 -29.54
C ALA A 453 9.14 -6.21 -30.83
N ALA A 454 8.34 -6.19 -31.90
CA ALA A 454 8.72 -6.75 -33.20
C ALA A 454 9.83 -5.93 -33.88
N ILE A 455 9.74 -4.60 -33.87
CA ILE A 455 10.75 -3.71 -34.46
C ILE A 455 12.11 -3.88 -33.77
N ASN A 456 12.11 -4.00 -32.45
CA ASN A 456 13.34 -4.14 -31.64
C ASN A 456 13.78 -5.60 -31.45
N ALA A 457 13.08 -6.57 -32.05
CA ALA A 457 13.33 -8.01 -31.88
C ALA A 457 13.48 -8.44 -30.39
N LYS A 458 12.60 -7.93 -29.51
CA LYS A 458 12.68 -8.18 -28.07
C LYS A 458 12.46 -9.65 -27.71
N SER A 459 13.27 -10.18 -26.81
CA SER A 459 13.08 -11.49 -26.19
C SER A 459 12.50 -11.35 -24.78
N ASP A 460 11.63 -12.27 -24.38
CA ASP A 460 11.03 -12.27 -23.03
C ASP A 460 11.73 -13.29 -22.13
N SER A 461 12.17 -12.84 -20.95
CA SER A 461 12.90 -13.69 -20.00
C SER A 461 11.98 -14.51 -19.07
N LEU A 462 10.66 -14.30 -19.13
CA LEU A 462 9.67 -15.04 -18.34
C LEU A 462 9.94 -15.03 -16.82
N ILE A 463 10.42 -13.89 -16.30
CA ILE A 463 10.76 -13.70 -14.89
C ILE A 463 9.52 -13.37 -14.05
N GLY A 464 8.50 -12.78 -14.66
CA GLY A 464 7.25 -12.39 -14.00
C GLY A 464 6.25 -13.54 -13.87
N LEU A 465 5.16 -13.25 -13.18
CA LEU A 465 4.07 -14.21 -12.97
C LEU A 465 3.20 -14.35 -14.23
N LYS A 466 2.87 -13.22 -14.87
CA LYS A 466 1.84 -13.14 -15.91
C LYS A 466 2.22 -13.87 -17.18
N GLU A 467 3.47 -13.75 -17.60
CA GLU A 467 3.99 -14.38 -18.81
C GLU A 467 3.94 -15.91 -18.67
N ASN A 468 4.31 -16.42 -17.49
CA ASN A 468 4.26 -17.85 -17.20
C ASN A 468 2.82 -18.38 -17.15
N VAL A 469 1.88 -17.61 -16.58
CA VAL A 469 0.45 -17.97 -16.60
C VAL A 469 -0.09 -18.03 -18.04
N ILE A 470 0.25 -17.05 -18.89
CA ILE A 470 -0.19 -17.00 -20.30
C ILE A 470 0.31 -18.23 -21.08
N ILE A 471 1.57 -18.63 -20.86
CA ILE A 471 2.20 -19.76 -21.56
C ILE A 471 1.78 -21.12 -20.97
N GLY A 472 1.23 -21.15 -19.75
CA GLY A 472 0.88 -22.38 -19.04
C GLY A 472 2.06 -23.03 -18.31
N LYS A 473 3.07 -22.24 -17.94
CA LYS A 473 4.21 -22.66 -17.11
C LYS A 473 3.98 -22.32 -15.64
N LEU A 474 4.67 -23.04 -14.74
CA LEU A 474 4.69 -22.70 -13.31
C LEU A 474 5.18 -21.27 -13.09
N ILE A 475 4.46 -20.53 -12.25
CA ILE A 475 4.84 -19.16 -11.86
C ILE A 475 6.17 -19.16 -11.09
N PRO A 476 7.06 -18.18 -11.29
CA PRO A 476 8.36 -18.10 -10.62
C PRO A 476 8.26 -17.52 -9.20
N ALA A 477 7.25 -17.93 -8.43
CA ALA A 477 6.99 -17.58 -7.04
C ALA A 477 6.52 -18.82 -6.26
N GLY A 478 6.65 -18.78 -4.92
CA GLY A 478 6.41 -19.92 -4.04
C GLY A 478 7.15 -21.16 -4.55
N THR A 479 6.46 -22.30 -4.57
CA THR A 479 7.00 -23.60 -5.01
C THR A 479 7.47 -23.65 -6.47
N GLY A 480 7.09 -22.68 -7.31
CA GLY A 480 7.54 -22.62 -8.70
C GLY A 480 8.94 -22.02 -8.91
N LEU A 481 9.57 -21.47 -7.86
CA LEU A 481 10.98 -21.08 -7.90
C LEU A 481 11.90 -22.28 -8.17
N SER A 482 12.96 -22.08 -8.96
CA SER A 482 13.97 -23.11 -9.21
C SER A 482 14.60 -23.68 -7.94
N ARG A 483 14.73 -22.85 -6.88
CA ARG A 483 15.22 -23.26 -5.56
C ARG A 483 14.40 -24.39 -4.94
N TYR A 484 13.07 -24.37 -5.12
CA TYR A 484 12.19 -25.39 -4.57
C TYR A 484 11.82 -26.48 -5.58
N ARG A 485 11.78 -26.13 -6.88
CA ARG A 485 11.42 -27.06 -7.94
C ARG A 485 12.48 -28.14 -8.18
N ASN A 486 13.76 -27.78 -8.02
CA ASN A 486 14.87 -28.67 -8.36
C ASN A 486 15.47 -29.37 -7.11
N ILE A 487 14.67 -29.53 -6.04
CA ILE A 487 15.13 -30.23 -4.83
C ILE A 487 15.30 -31.72 -5.14
N ARG A 488 16.48 -32.25 -4.83
CA ARG A 488 16.72 -33.69 -4.78
C ARG A 488 16.60 -34.13 -3.33
N VAL A 489 15.66 -35.02 -3.08
CA VAL A 489 15.48 -35.62 -1.75
C VAL A 489 16.21 -36.96 -1.75
N GLU A 490 17.25 -37.04 -0.94
CA GLU A 490 17.98 -38.29 -0.72
C GLU A 490 17.72 -38.78 0.71
N PRO A 491 17.50 -40.10 0.91
CA PRO A 491 17.39 -40.65 2.25
C PRO A 491 18.73 -40.47 2.98
N THR A 492 18.68 -40.27 4.29
CA THR A 492 19.90 -40.20 5.11
C THR A 492 20.67 -41.51 5.01
N GLU A 493 22.00 -41.44 5.14
CA GLU A 493 22.85 -42.64 5.10
C GLU A 493 22.45 -43.65 6.19
N GLU A 494 21.96 -43.18 7.33
CA GLU A 494 21.39 -43.99 8.41
C GLU A 494 20.11 -44.73 7.96
N ALA A 495 19.21 -44.07 7.24
CA ALA A 495 18.01 -44.69 6.71
C ALA A 495 18.33 -45.68 5.58
N LYS A 496 19.31 -45.36 4.72
CA LYS A 496 19.83 -46.30 3.71
C LYS A 496 20.42 -47.53 4.39
N ALA A 497 21.28 -47.35 5.39
CA ALA A 497 21.93 -48.44 6.13
C ALA A 497 20.91 -49.29 6.92
N ALA A 498 19.91 -48.66 7.55
CA ALA A 498 18.83 -49.35 8.24
C ALA A 498 18.03 -50.27 7.29
N MET A 499 17.79 -49.81 6.05
CA MET A 499 17.14 -50.63 5.03
C MET A 499 18.01 -51.83 4.64
N TYR A 500 19.33 -51.67 4.50
CA TYR A 500 20.24 -52.78 4.23
C TYR A 500 20.41 -53.74 5.42
N SER A 501 20.35 -53.26 6.66
CA SER A 501 20.39 -54.10 7.86
C SER A 501 19.07 -54.80 8.17
N ALA A 502 17.93 -54.24 7.71
CA ALA A 502 16.62 -54.86 7.86
C ALA A 502 16.42 -56.06 6.91
N VAL A 503 17.18 -56.13 5.80
CA VAL A 503 17.30 -57.34 4.97
C VAL A 503 18.41 -58.25 5.54
N GLY A 504 18.33 -58.54 6.84
CA GLY A 504 19.07 -59.63 7.46
C GLY A 504 18.49 -60.97 7.01
N TYR A 505 19.35 -61.90 6.61
CA TYR A 505 19.00 -63.23 6.08
C TYR A 505 18.29 -64.18 7.08
N ASP A 506 17.88 -63.69 8.24
CA ASP A 506 17.40 -64.50 9.39
C ASP A 506 15.88 -64.50 9.58
N ASP A 507 15.10 -63.79 8.76
CA ASP A 507 13.63 -63.71 8.91
C ASP A 507 12.84 -63.93 7.60
N ILE A 508 13.37 -64.79 6.70
CA ILE A 508 12.51 -65.45 5.70
C ILE A 508 12.07 -66.78 6.29
N ASP A 509 11.14 -66.72 7.24
CA ASP A 509 10.35 -67.89 7.61
C ASP A 509 9.46 -68.22 6.40
N TYR A 510 9.90 -69.18 5.58
CA TYR A 510 9.06 -69.79 4.57
C TYR A 510 7.90 -70.47 5.31
N SER A 511 6.84 -69.71 5.58
CA SER A 511 5.55 -70.25 5.97
C SER A 511 5.21 -71.38 5.00
N PRO A 512 4.96 -72.61 5.46
CA PRO A 512 4.70 -73.72 4.56
C PRO A 512 3.48 -73.33 3.74
N PHE A 513 3.71 -73.19 2.44
CA PHE A 513 2.69 -72.96 1.42
C PHE A 513 1.42 -73.71 1.83
N GLY A 514 0.38 -72.94 2.15
CA GLY A 514 -0.90 -73.48 2.60
C GLY A 514 -1.31 -74.60 1.65
N THR A 515 -1.66 -75.76 2.23
CA THR A 515 -2.25 -76.90 1.53
C THR A 515 -3.29 -76.40 0.54
N GLY A 516 -2.97 -76.52 -0.75
CA GLY A 516 -3.74 -75.90 -1.84
C GLY A 516 -5.19 -76.34 -1.85
N SER A 517 -6.10 -75.38 -1.86
CA SER A 517 -7.50 -75.59 -2.19
C SER A 517 -7.75 -75.14 -3.63
N GLY A 518 -7.39 -75.98 -4.60
CA GLY A 518 -7.80 -75.79 -5.98
C GLY A 518 -6.80 -76.31 -7.00
N GLN A 519 -7.31 -77.03 -8.00
CA GLN A 519 -6.57 -77.44 -9.18
C GLN A 519 -6.15 -76.18 -9.94
N ALA A 520 -4.86 -76.03 -10.23
CA ALA A 520 -4.36 -74.90 -11.02
C ALA A 520 -4.99 -74.95 -12.42
N VAL A 521 -5.58 -73.83 -12.85
CA VAL A 521 -6.16 -73.70 -14.21
C VAL A 521 -5.01 -73.75 -15.22
N PRO A 522 -5.01 -74.69 -16.18
CA PRO A 522 -4.00 -74.74 -17.24
C PRO A 522 -4.02 -73.44 -18.05
N LEU A 523 -2.84 -72.93 -18.40
CA LEU A 523 -2.66 -71.68 -19.15
C LEU A 523 -3.33 -71.69 -20.55
N GLU A 524 -3.78 -72.86 -20.99
CA GLU A 524 -4.45 -73.13 -22.26
C GLU A 524 -5.94 -72.73 -22.24
N ASP A 525 -6.55 -72.63 -21.04
CA ASP A 525 -7.94 -72.20 -20.85
C ASP A 525 -8.06 -70.67 -20.62
N TYR A 526 -6.95 -69.93 -20.75
CA TYR A 526 -6.91 -68.47 -20.60
C TYR A 526 -7.28 -67.80 -21.93
N ASP A 527 -8.55 -67.40 -22.06
CA ASP A 527 -9.05 -66.66 -23.23
C ASP A 527 -8.46 -65.24 -23.26
N TYR A 528 -7.48 -65.01 -24.14
CA TYR A 528 -7.00 -63.68 -24.47
C TYR A 528 -7.99 -63.05 -25.46
N GLY A 529 -9.04 -62.43 -24.91
CA GLY A 529 -10.00 -61.63 -25.68
C GLY A 529 -9.34 -60.57 -26.58
N PRO A 530 -10.10 -59.96 -27.51
CA PRO A 530 -9.57 -59.33 -28.71
C PRO A 530 -8.93 -57.97 -28.41
N TYR A 531 -7.70 -58.00 -27.93
CA TYR A 531 -6.77 -56.86 -27.91
C TYR A 531 -5.52 -57.20 -28.72
N ASN A 532 -5.73 -57.82 -29.88
CA ASN A 532 -4.74 -57.90 -30.97
C ASN A 532 -5.47 -58.06 -32.31
N GLN A 533 -6.04 -56.95 -32.79
CA GLN A 533 -6.11 -56.61 -34.22
C GLN A 533 -5.88 -55.11 -34.40
#